data_AF-A0A7S6VYM6-F1
#
_entry.id   AF-A0A7S6VYM6-F1
#
_cell.length_a   1.000
_cell.length_b   1.000
_cell.length_c   1.000
_cell.angle_alpha   90.00
_cell.angle_beta   90.00
_cell.angle_gamma   90.00
#
_symmetry.space_group_name_H-M   'P 1'
#
loop_
_entity.id
_entity.type
_entity.pdbx_description
1 polymer ?
#
loop_
_entity_poly.entity_id
_entity_poly.type
_entity_poly.pdbx_seq_one_letter_code
_entity_poly.pdbx_strand_id
1 'polypeptide(L)'
;MSDLIDPNIVKKQLRVLHNRDDDYIGLLTKAALKHIQNFLDRPLEEVTVNGELHEDLTIAALLIITDMYENRAAQTEVNLYVNQAVEMYMLPYRKMGV
;
A
#
# COMPACT_ATOMS: atom_id res chain seq x y z
N MET A 1 -0.64 -13.18 -1.59
CA MET A 1 -0.87 -11.74 -1.87
C MET A 1 -0.20 -10.86 -0.83
N SER A 2 -0.32 -11.10 0.48
CA SER A 2 0.49 -10.36 1.48
C SER A 2 1.99 -10.61 1.35
N ASP A 3 2.38 -11.65 0.61
CA ASP A 3 3.75 -12.11 0.44
C ASP A 3 4.59 -11.22 -0.50
N LEU A 4 3.97 -10.21 -1.13
CA LEU A 4 4.64 -9.26 -2.01
C LEU A 4 5.38 -8.14 -1.27
N ILE A 5 5.08 -7.94 0.02
CA ILE A 5 5.72 -6.90 0.86
C ILE A 5 6.11 -7.54 2.19
N ASP A 6 7.39 -7.44 2.57
CA ASP A 6 7.88 -7.95 3.85
C ASP A 6 7.19 -7.20 5.02
N PRO A 7 6.50 -7.93 5.93
CA PRO A 7 5.88 -7.34 7.12
C PRO A 7 6.84 -6.53 7.99
N ASN A 8 8.14 -6.87 8.02
CA ASN A 8 9.13 -6.13 8.79
C ASN A 8 9.35 -4.72 8.23
N ILE A 9 9.30 -4.56 6.91
CA ILE A 9 9.40 -3.25 6.26
C ILE A 9 8.18 -2.40 6.62
N VAL A 10 7.00 -3.01 6.61
CA VAL A 10 5.75 -2.33 7.01
C VAL A 10 5.81 -1.88 8.46
N LYS A 11 6.26 -2.75 9.37
CA LYS A 11 6.43 -2.40 10.79
C LYS A 11 7.44 -1.29 11.01
N LYS A 12 8.54 -1.30 10.25
CA LYS A 12 9.54 -0.21 10.28
C LYS A 12 8.94 1.11 9.82
N GLN A 13 8.14 1.10 8.75
CA GLN A 13 7.41 2.27 8.25
C GLN A 13 6.44 2.83 9.31
N LEU A 14 5.66 1.95 9.94
CA LEU A 14 4.70 2.31 11.00
C LEU A 14 5.34 2.59 12.36
N ARG A 15 6.66 2.41 12.50
CA ARG A 15 7.41 2.49 13.77
C ARG A 15 6.86 1.56 14.86
N VAL A 16 6.32 0.41 14.45
CA VAL A 16 5.78 -0.62 15.35
C VAL A 16 6.88 -1.59 15.77
N LEU A 17 7.18 -1.63 17.07
CA LEU A 17 8.24 -2.47 17.64
C LEU A 17 7.75 -3.81 18.18
N HIS A 18 6.44 -3.99 18.31
CA HIS A 18 5.82 -5.18 18.88
C HIS A 18 5.15 -6.06 17.83
N ASN A 19 4.79 -7.29 18.20
CA ASN A 19 4.16 -8.25 17.29
C ASN A 19 2.64 -8.38 17.45
N ARG A 20 2.03 -7.61 18.37
CA ARG A 20 0.60 -7.71 18.69
C ARG A 20 -0.30 -7.40 17.49
N ASP A 21 0.14 -6.46 16.65
CA ASP A 21 -0.69 -5.92 15.57
C ASP A 21 -0.34 -6.57 14.22
N ASP A 22 0.47 -7.65 14.21
CA ASP A 22 0.96 -8.29 12.98
C ASP A 22 -0.20 -8.81 12.10
N ASP A 23 -1.23 -9.39 12.70
CA ASP A 23 -2.43 -9.84 11.97
C ASP A 23 -3.18 -8.67 11.31
N TYR A 24 -3.29 -7.55 12.04
CA TYR A 24 -3.95 -6.36 11.54
C TYR A 24 -3.14 -5.68 10.43
N ILE A 25 -1.82 -5.57 10.61
CA ILE A 25 -0.89 -5.10 9.59
C ILE A 25 -1.00 -5.97 8.33
N GLY A 26 -1.06 -7.30 8.48
CA GLY A 26 -1.26 -8.22 7.36
C GLY A 26 -2.58 -7.99 6.62
N LEU A 27 -3.66 -7.64 7.33
CA LEU A 27 -4.94 -7.28 6.72
C LEU A 27 -4.83 -5.97 5.93
N LEU A 28 -4.19 -4.94 6.50
CA LEU A 28 -3.97 -3.66 5.84
C LEU A 28 -3.08 -3.80 4.59
N THR A 29 -2.04 -4.62 4.65
CA THR A 29 -1.19 -4.92 3.48
C THR A 29 -2.01 -5.53 2.35
N LYS A 30 -2.90 -6.48 2.64
CA LYS A 30 -3.80 -7.06 1.63
C LYS A 30 -4.75 -6.02 1.04
N ALA A 31 -5.30 -5.13 1.87
CA ALA A 31 -6.18 -4.05 1.42
C ALA A 31 -5.45 -3.06 0.51
N ALA A 32 -4.22 -2.66 0.86
CA ALA A 32 -3.40 -1.75 0.07
C ALA A 32 -3.03 -2.36 -1.28
N LEU A 33 -2.58 -3.61 -1.32
CA LEU A 33 -2.26 -4.29 -2.58
C LEU A 33 -3.48 -4.44 -3.49
N LYS A 34 -4.65 -4.75 -2.92
CA LYS A 34 -5.90 -4.78 -3.68
C LYS A 34 -6.27 -3.40 -4.23
N HIS A 35 -6.06 -2.33 -3.47
CA HIS A 35 -6.29 -0.97 -3.92
C HIS A 35 -5.39 -0.62 -5.11
N ILE A 36 -4.09 -0.93 -5.01
CA ILE A 36 -3.12 -0.74 -6.09
C ILE A 36 -3.55 -1.53 -7.34
N GLN A 37 -3.84 -2.82 -7.19
CA GLN A 37 -4.27 -3.67 -8.31
C GLN A 37 -5.49 -3.08 -9.04
N ASN A 38 -6.49 -2.62 -8.29
CA ASN A 38 -7.67 -1.97 -8.85
C ASN A 38 -7.34 -0.66 -9.55
N PHE A 39 -6.42 0.14 -9.01
CA PHE A 39 -5.99 1.39 -9.63
C PHE A 39 -5.24 1.16 -10.94
N LEU A 40 -4.38 0.14 -10.97
CA LEU A 40 -3.57 -0.20 -12.14
C LEU A 40 -4.39 -0.84 -13.27
N ASP A 41 -5.57 -1.38 -12.95
CA ASP A 41 -6.44 -2.13 -13.86
C ASP A 41 -5.72 -3.30 -14.56
N ARG A 42 -4.84 -3.96 -13.80
CA ARG A 42 -4.08 -5.13 -14.28
C ARG A 42 -3.67 -6.04 -13.12
N PRO A 43 -3.36 -7.32 -13.38
CA PRO A 43 -2.80 -8.23 -12.38
C PRO A 43 -1.47 -7.72 -11.84
N LEU A 44 -1.22 -7.88 -10.53
CA LEU A 44 0.02 -7.43 -9.89
C LEU A 44 1.24 -8.19 -10.44
N GLU A 45 1.05 -9.42 -10.92
CA GLU A 45 2.07 -10.26 -11.54
C GLU A 45 2.69 -9.64 -12.80
N GLU A 46 2.00 -8.71 -13.45
CA GLU A 46 2.53 -8.02 -14.64
C GLU A 46 3.43 -6.83 -14.29
N VAL A 47 3.42 -6.39 -13.03
CA VAL A 47 4.21 -5.27 -12.52
C VAL A 47 5.22 -5.70 -11.46
N THR A 48 5.36 -7.01 -11.23
CA THR A 48 6.45 -7.56 -10.42
C THR A 48 7.73 -7.70 -11.22
N VAL A 49 8.86 -7.43 -10.58
CA VAL A 49 10.20 -7.65 -11.11
C VAL A 49 10.85 -8.70 -10.21
N ASN A 50 11.27 -9.84 -10.78
CA ASN A 50 11.86 -10.95 -10.03
C ASN A 50 10.98 -11.52 -8.90
N GLY A 51 9.66 -11.41 -9.03
CA GLY A 51 8.71 -11.89 -8.01
C GLY A 51 8.44 -10.89 -6.88
N GLU A 52 9.07 -9.71 -6.92
CA GLU A 52 8.84 -8.61 -5.98
C GLU A 52 8.06 -7.47 -6.66
N LEU A 53 7.27 -6.74 -5.89
CA LEU A 53 6.56 -5.57 -6.39
C LEU A 53 7.57 -4.46 -6.73
N HIS A 54 7.39 -3.77 -7.86
CA HIS A 54 8.26 -2.65 -8.22
C HIS A 54 8.41 -1.65 -7.07
N GLU A 55 9.60 -1.07 -6.88
CA GLU A 55 9.91 -0.19 -5.75
C GLU A 55 8.90 0.96 -5.57
N ASP A 56 8.54 1.65 -6.67
CA ASP A 56 7.51 2.70 -6.68
C ASP A 56 6.17 2.23 -6.09
N LEU A 57 5.70 1.05 -6.52
CA LEU A 57 4.44 0.48 -6.07
C LEU A 57 4.55 -0.01 -4.61
N THR A 58 5.73 -0.44 -4.18
CA THR A 58 6.03 -0.76 -2.79
C THR A 58 5.93 0.48 -1.92
N ILE A 59 6.51 1.62 -2.34
CA ILE A 59 6.38 2.89 -1.61
C ILE A 59 4.92 3.36 -1.58
N ALA A 60 4.19 3.27 -2.69
CA ALA A 60 2.77 3.60 -2.72
C ALA A 60 1.96 2.75 -1.72
N ALA A 61 2.23 1.44 -1.66
CA ALA A 61 1.60 0.55 -0.70
C ALA A 61 1.89 0.94 0.74
N LEU A 62 3.14 1.26 1.07
CA LEU A 62 3.55 1.68 2.41
C LEU A 62 2.82 2.97 2.85
N LEU A 63 2.66 3.93 1.94
CA LEU A 63 1.92 5.16 2.21
C LEU A 63 0.42 4.90 2.47
N ILE A 64 -0.21 4.04 1.66
CA ILE A 64 -1.61 3.64 1.85
C ILE A 64 -1.81 2.89 3.18
N ILE A 65 -0.89 1.98 3.53
CA ILE A 65 -0.94 1.25 4.80
C ILE A 65 -0.79 2.21 5.98
N THR A 66 0.14 3.17 5.89
CA THR A 66 0.34 4.19 6.94
C THR A 66 -0.94 4.99 7.17
N ASP A 67 -1.58 5.44 6.08
CA ASP A 67 -2.83 6.19 6.17
C ASP A 67 -3.95 5.38 6.83
N MET A 68 -4.18 4.14 6.41
CA MET A 68 -5.21 3.28 7.02
C MET A 68 -4.92 2.91 8.49
N TYR A 69 -3.65 2.78 8.86
CA TYR A 69 -3.26 2.39 10.21
C TYR A 69 -3.47 3.53 11.22
N GLU A 70 -3.12 4.75 10.83
CA GLU A 70 -3.26 5.97 11.65
C GLU A 70 -4.70 6.51 11.62
N ASN A 71 -5.32 6.55 10.44
CA ASN A 71 -6.65 7.15 10.22
C ASN A 71 -7.73 6.07 10.12
N ARG A 72 -8.19 5.57 11.27
CA ARG A 72 -9.14 4.44 11.36
C ARG A 72 -10.62 4.81 11.25
N ALA A 73 -10.95 6.09 11.37
CA ALA A 73 -12.31 6.59 11.32
C ALA A 73 -12.62 7.18 9.94
N ALA A 74 -13.83 6.95 9.44
CA ALA A 74 -14.29 7.55 8.18
C ALA A 74 -14.43 9.07 8.26
N GLN A 75 -14.62 9.62 9.47
CA GLN A 75 -14.64 11.04 9.75
C GLN A 75 -13.70 11.34 10.90
N THR A 76 -12.87 12.36 10.72
CA THR A 76 -11.92 12.86 11.71
C THR A 76 -12.23 14.32 12.03
N GLU A 77 -11.89 14.76 13.23
CA GLU A 77 -12.09 16.17 13.63
C GLU A 77 -11.17 17.12 12.85
N VAL A 78 -10.04 16.60 12.35
CA VAL A 78 -9.09 17.33 11.51
C VAL A 78 -9.24 16.95 10.04
N ASN A 79 -9.02 17.91 9.15
CA ASN A 79 -9.02 17.65 7.71
C ASN A 79 -7.78 16.81 7.33
N LEU A 80 -8.03 15.73 6.59
CA LEU A 80 -6.98 14.93 5.97
C LEU A 80 -6.74 15.44 4.55
N TYR A 81 -5.47 15.58 4.17
CA TYR A 81 -5.06 16.00 2.84
C TYR A 81 -4.47 14.82 2.07
N VAL A 82 -4.83 14.71 0.79
CA VAL A 82 -4.36 13.63 -0.07
C VAL A 82 -2.86 13.78 -0.32
N ASN A 83 -2.12 12.69 -0.09
CA ASN A 83 -0.71 12.63 -0.47
C ASN A 83 -0.57 12.30 -1.96
N GLN A 84 -0.24 13.32 -2.77
CA GLN A 84 -0.09 13.21 -4.22
C GLN A 84 0.97 12.18 -4.66
N ALA A 85 1.97 11.90 -3.81
CA ALA A 85 3.01 10.93 -4.12
C ALA A 85 2.43 9.54 -4.40
N VAL A 86 1.36 9.15 -3.68
CA VAL A 86 0.71 7.84 -3.85
C VAL A 86 0.24 7.65 -5.29
N GLU A 87 -0.47 8.64 -5.83
CA GLU A 87 -0.96 8.59 -7.21
C GLU A 87 0.19 8.69 -8.21
N MET A 88 1.16 9.58 -7.97
CA MET A 88 2.32 9.75 -8.85
C MET A 88 3.16 8.48 -9.01
N TYR A 89 3.32 7.68 -7.95
CA TYR A 89 4.02 6.39 -8.03
C TYR A 89 3.23 5.32 -8.79
N MET A 90 1.89 5.35 -8.71
CA MET A 90 1.05 4.33 -9.37
C MET A 90 0.73 4.66 -10.83
N LEU A 91 0.63 5.94 -11.20
CA LEU A 91 0.21 6.39 -12.52
C LEU A 91 0.98 5.77 -13.70
N PRO A 92 2.32 5.65 -13.68
CA PRO A 92 3.09 5.08 -14.78
C PRO A 92 2.74 3.62 -15.10
N TYR A 93 2.23 2.89 -14.12
CA TYR A 93 1.91 1.46 -14.23
C TYR A 93 0.46 1.20 -14.61
N ARG A 94 -0.38 2.24 -14.59
CA ARG A 94 -1.81 2.14 -14.89
C ARG A 94 -2.02 1.83 -16.36
N LYS A 95 -2.81 0.80 -16.63
CA LYS A 95 -3.24 0.48 -17.99
C LYS A 95 -4.21 1.57 -18.46
N MET A 96 -3.74 2.46 -19.32
CA MET A 96 -4.60 3.42 -20.01
C MET A 96 -5.24 2.71 -21.19
N GLY A 97 -6.55 2.47 -21.11
CA GLY A 97 -7.32 2.00 -22.26
C GLY A 97 -7.15 2.97 -23.42
N VAL A 98 -6.79 2.43 -24.59
CA VAL A 98 -6.79 3.18 -25.86
C VAL A 98 -8.22 3.18 -26.42
#